data_AF-A0A3M0Z2F2-F1
#
_entry.id   AF-A0A3M0Z2F2-F1
#
_cell.length_a   1.000
_cell.length_b   1.000
_cell.length_c   1.000
_cell.angle_alpha   90.00
_cell.angle_beta   90.00
_cell.angle_gamma   90.00
#
_symmetry.space_group_name_H-M   'P 1'
#
loop_
_entity.id
_entity.type
_entity.pdbx_description
1 polymer ?
#
loop_
_entity_poly.entity_id
_entity_poly.type
_entity_poly.pdbx_seq_one_letter_code
_entity_poly.pdbx_strand_id
1 'polypeptide(L)'
;MPVRMPHRAPARALPAPPAARWLQAAAAFLVLAAAALYAASALAGPHAQEAKKHARVALQHAQEALDAGPGDPRGIAMHGSAAIDHAEEALRHAREDYRQTRNRHVKAFIDHTEEGVEHMREAVALARRGKGNPAMRHAREAMRHLREGFRHL
;
A
#
# COMPACT_ATOMS: atom_id res chain seq x y z
N MET A 1 -64.98 47.97 -40.69
CA MET A 1 -63.53 48.20 -40.65
C MET A 1 -62.91 47.20 -39.65
N PRO A 2 -62.29 46.09 -40.08
CA PRO A 2 -61.70 45.14 -39.14
C PRO A 2 -60.31 45.61 -38.69
N VAL A 3 -60.09 45.65 -37.37
CA VAL A 3 -58.83 46.07 -36.76
C VAL A 3 -57.86 44.88 -36.75
N ARG A 4 -56.73 45.03 -37.45
CA ARG A 4 -55.66 44.03 -37.55
C ARG A 4 -54.78 44.11 -36.29
N MET A 5 -54.81 43.06 -35.46
CA MET A 5 -53.95 42.96 -34.27
C MET A 5 -52.51 42.54 -34.67
N PRO A 6 -51.46 43.13 -34.06
CA PRO A 6 -50.08 42.79 -34.37
C PRO A 6 -49.63 41.47 -33.71
N HIS A 7 -48.94 40.63 -34.49
CA HIS A 7 -48.26 39.43 -34.02
C HIS A 7 -47.15 39.78 -33.02
N ARG A 8 -47.26 39.26 -31.78
CA ARG A 8 -46.16 39.26 -30.81
C ARG A 8 -45.15 38.17 -31.17
N ALA A 9 -43.91 38.58 -31.41
CA ALA A 9 -42.79 37.66 -31.56
C ALA A 9 -42.39 37.03 -30.20
N PRO A 10 -41.95 35.76 -30.16
CA PRO A 10 -41.54 35.12 -28.92
C PRO A 10 -40.21 35.71 -28.41
N ALA A 11 -40.17 36.01 -27.11
CA ALA A 11 -38.98 36.52 -26.43
C ALA A 11 -37.84 35.48 -26.48
N ARG A 12 -36.72 35.84 -27.09
CA ARG A 12 -35.47 35.07 -27.01
C ARG A 12 -34.97 35.09 -25.57
N ALA A 13 -34.83 33.91 -24.96
CA ALA A 13 -34.22 33.75 -23.65
C ALA A 13 -32.77 34.26 -23.69
N LEU A 14 -32.43 35.17 -22.77
CA LEU A 14 -31.09 35.69 -22.61
C LEU A 14 -30.15 34.60 -22.05
N PRO A 15 -28.90 34.49 -22.53
CA PRO A 15 -27.95 33.56 -21.98
C PRO A 15 -27.64 33.90 -20.52
N ALA A 16 -27.58 32.88 -19.66
CA ALA A 16 -27.31 33.04 -18.25
C ALA A 16 -25.97 33.78 -18.01
N PRO A 17 -25.88 34.63 -16.96
CA PRO A 17 -24.70 35.45 -16.71
C PRO A 17 -23.47 34.58 -16.37
N PRO A 18 -22.26 35.04 -16.74
CA PRO A 18 -21.01 34.27 -16.61
C PRO A 18 -20.64 33.88 -15.17
N ALA A 19 -21.24 34.52 -14.16
CA ALA A 19 -21.01 34.23 -12.75
C ALA A 19 -21.38 32.79 -12.34
N ALA A 20 -22.36 32.17 -13.01
CA ALA A 20 -22.79 30.80 -12.69
C ALA A 20 -21.73 29.73 -13.05
N ARG A 21 -20.87 30.00 -14.05
CA ARG A 21 -19.83 29.06 -14.51
C ARG A 21 -18.62 29.01 -13.58
N TRP A 22 -18.28 30.14 -12.95
CA TRP A 22 -17.16 30.22 -12.00
C TRP A 22 -17.47 29.50 -10.67
N LEU A 23 -18.72 29.58 -10.20
CA LEU A 23 -19.16 28.87 -9.00
C LEU A 23 -19.16 27.35 -9.19
N GLN A 24 -19.55 26.86 -10.38
CA GLN A 24 -19.51 25.43 -10.69
C GLN A 24 -18.08 24.89 -10.81
N ALA A 25 -17.17 25.66 -11.43
CA ALA A 25 -15.76 25.28 -11.54
C ALA A 25 -15.05 25.25 -10.17
N ALA A 26 -15.32 26.22 -9.29
CA ALA A 26 -14.76 26.25 -7.93
C ALA A 26 -15.29 25.09 -7.06
N ALA A 27 -16.58 24.75 -7.16
CA ALA A 27 -17.16 23.60 -6.46
C ALA A 27 -16.58 22.27 -6.93
N ALA A 28 -16.37 22.09 -8.24
CA ALA A 28 -15.75 20.89 -8.79
C ALA A 28 -14.28 20.72 -8.34
N PHE A 29 -13.53 21.82 -8.26
CA PHE A 29 -12.15 21.82 -7.75
C PHE A 29 -12.07 21.45 -6.27
N LEU A 30 -13.00 21.97 -5.45
CA LEU A 30 -13.10 21.64 -4.02
C LEU A 30 -13.46 20.17 -3.78
N VAL A 31 -14.37 19.60 -4.58
CA VAL A 31 -14.73 18.17 -4.49
C VAL A 31 -13.57 17.27 -4.90
N LEU A 32 -12.83 17.61 -5.97
CA LEU A 32 -11.64 16.88 -6.39
C LEU A 32 -10.49 16.98 -5.37
N ALA A 33 -10.28 18.17 -4.79
CA ALA A 33 -9.28 18.38 -3.74
C ALA A 33 -9.64 17.61 -2.47
N ALA A 34 -10.91 17.58 -2.06
CA ALA A 34 -11.38 16.81 -0.92
C ALA A 34 -11.28 15.29 -1.16
N ALA A 35 -11.59 14.82 -2.37
CA ALA A 35 -11.41 13.42 -2.75
C ALA A 35 -9.92 13.00 -2.77
N ALA A 36 -9.03 13.88 -3.24
CA ALA A 36 -7.59 13.66 -3.19
C ALA A 36 -7.05 13.66 -1.75
N LEU A 37 -7.54 14.56 -0.89
CA LEU A 37 -7.16 14.59 0.54
C LEU A 37 -7.68 13.35 1.30
N TYR A 38 -8.89 12.88 0.98
CA TYR A 38 -9.49 11.67 1.55
C TYR A 38 -8.80 10.40 1.06
N ALA A 39 -8.34 10.38 -0.19
CA ALA A 39 -7.52 9.29 -0.73
C ALA A 39 -6.10 9.27 -0.11
N ALA A 40 -5.53 10.45 0.18
CA ALA A 40 -4.22 10.58 0.82
C ALA A 40 -4.23 10.21 2.31
N SER A 41 -5.32 10.46 3.04
CA SER A 41 -5.44 10.11 4.46
C SER A 41 -5.57 8.61 4.71
N ALA A 42 -6.04 7.83 3.73
CA ALA A 42 -6.17 6.38 3.81
C ALA A 42 -4.82 5.61 3.76
N LEU A 43 -3.69 6.31 3.57
CA LEU A 43 -2.33 5.73 3.60
C LEU A 43 -1.46 6.27 4.75
N ALA A 44 -2.00 7.13 5.62
CA ALA A 44 -1.24 7.86 6.64
C ALA A 44 -1.63 7.49 8.10
N GLY A 45 -2.45 6.47 8.30
CA GLY A 45 -2.88 6.02 9.63
C GLY A 45 -1.70 5.51 10.47
N PRO A 46 -1.81 5.54 11.82
CA PRO A 46 -0.74 5.07 12.72
C PRO A 46 -0.36 3.61 12.45
N HIS A 47 -1.31 2.77 12.03
CA HIS A 47 -1.04 1.39 11.66
C HIS A 47 -0.27 1.25 10.35
N ALA A 48 -0.57 2.04 9.31
CA ALA A 48 0.23 2.03 8.08
C ALA A 48 1.69 2.43 8.34
N GLN A 49 1.93 3.42 9.22
CA GLN A 49 3.28 3.85 9.57
C GLN A 49 4.06 2.77 10.35
N GLU A 50 3.44 2.15 11.35
CA GLU A 50 4.09 1.06 12.10
C GLU A 50 4.33 -0.17 11.21
N ALA A 51 3.39 -0.50 10.31
CA ALA A 51 3.60 -1.57 9.31
C ALA A 51 4.85 -1.29 8.46
N LYS A 52 5.00 -0.05 7.97
CA LYS A 52 6.16 0.35 7.16
C LYS A 52 7.47 0.30 7.93
N LYS A 53 7.46 0.74 9.20
CA LYS A 53 8.65 0.68 10.07
C LYS A 53 9.09 -0.78 10.28
N HIS A 54 8.18 -1.64 10.70
CA HIS A 54 8.49 -3.05 10.94
C HIS A 54 8.90 -3.79 9.66
N ALA A 55 8.24 -3.53 8.53
CA ALA A 55 8.61 -4.11 7.25
C ALA A 55 10.03 -3.68 6.80
N ARG A 56 10.45 -2.44 7.08
CA ARG A 56 11.82 -1.99 6.81
C ARG A 56 12.85 -2.76 7.65
N VAL A 57 12.57 -3.00 8.93
CA VAL A 57 13.48 -3.76 9.80
C VAL A 57 13.51 -5.24 9.41
N ALA A 58 12.36 -5.81 8.99
CA ALA A 58 12.30 -7.16 8.45
C ALA A 58 13.19 -7.31 7.19
N LEU A 59 13.14 -6.33 6.28
CA LEU A 59 14.01 -6.29 5.09
C LEU A 59 15.49 -6.18 5.46
N GLN A 60 15.84 -5.41 6.48
CA GLN A 60 17.21 -5.31 6.96
C GLN A 60 17.72 -6.67 7.45
N HIS A 61 17.00 -7.31 8.37
CA HIS A 61 17.41 -8.63 8.87
C HIS A 61 17.37 -9.72 7.80
N ALA A 62 16.43 -9.68 6.86
CA ALA A 62 16.45 -10.58 5.72
C ALA A 62 17.71 -10.39 4.86
N GLN A 63 18.24 -9.17 4.75
CA GLN A 63 19.47 -8.89 4.01
C GLN A 63 20.69 -9.38 4.80
N GLU A 64 20.74 -9.14 6.11
CA GLU A 64 21.79 -9.66 6.99
C GLU A 64 21.84 -11.21 6.95
N ALA A 65 20.68 -11.87 6.85
CA ALA A 65 20.62 -13.33 6.65
C ALA A 65 21.24 -13.76 5.33
N LEU A 66 21.06 -12.99 4.25
CA LEU A 66 21.70 -13.25 2.95
C LEU A 66 23.21 -12.99 3.00
N ASP A 67 23.62 -11.95 3.70
CA ASP A 67 25.03 -11.54 3.81
C ASP A 67 25.85 -12.52 4.66
N ALA A 68 25.23 -13.19 5.64
CA ALA A 68 25.85 -14.31 6.34
C ALA A 68 26.26 -15.44 5.37
N GLY A 69 25.49 -15.63 4.31
CA GLY A 69 25.79 -16.57 3.24
C GLY A 69 25.65 -18.04 3.65
N PRO A 70 25.78 -18.98 2.69
CA PRO A 70 25.53 -20.40 2.93
C PRO A 70 26.57 -21.07 3.84
N GLY A 71 27.72 -20.42 4.06
CA GLY A 71 28.78 -20.87 4.96
C GLY A 71 28.50 -20.60 6.45
N ASP A 72 27.51 -19.74 6.74
CA ASP A 72 27.09 -19.44 8.11
C ASP A 72 25.58 -19.70 8.33
N PRO A 73 25.18 -20.98 8.50
CA PRO A 73 23.81 -21.33 8.84
C PRO A 73 23.33 -20.73 10.17
N ARG A 74 24.22 -20.37 11.09
CA ARG A 74 23.83 -19.75 12.36
C ARG A 74 23.42 -18.30 12.13
N GLY A 75 24.19 -17.55 11.34
CA GLY A 75 23.84 -16.19 10.90
C GLY A 75 22.50 -16.17 10.15
N ILE A 76 22.31 -17.08 9.19
CA ILE A 76 21.02 -17.21 8.47
C ILE A 76 19.87 -17.46 9.46
N ALA A 77 20.03 -18.38 10.40
CA ALA A 77 18.97 -18.72 11.35
C ALA A 77 18.64 -17.56 12.30
N MET A 78 19.66 -16.84 12.79
CA MET A 78 19.51 -15.72 13.71
C MET A 78 18.82 -14.54 13.04
N HIS A 79 19.39 -14.03 11.96
CA HIS A 79 18.82 -12.89 11.23
C HIS A 79 17.49 -13.24 10.56
N GLY A 80 17.34 -14.47 10.05
CA GLY A 80 16.07 -14.95 9.51
C GLY A 80 14.94 -15.00 10.55
N SER A 81 15.24 -15.37 11.81
CA SER A 81 14.24 -15.34 12.89
C SER A 81 13.82 -13.90 13.21
N ALA A 82 14.78 -12.98 13.32
CA ALA A 82 14.48 -11.56 13.55
C ALA A 82 13.69 -10.91 12.40
N ALA A 83 13.96 -11.34 11.15
CA ALA A 83 13.18 -10.90 9.99
C ALA A 83 11.72 -11.36 10.07
N ILE A 84 11.47 -12.61 10.52
CA ILE A 84 10.12 -13.15 10.72
C ILE A 84 9.39 -12.34 11.78
N ASP A 85 10.00 -12.12 12.95
CA ASP A 85 9.38 -11.40 14.06
C ASP A 85 8.90 -10.02 13.60
N HIS A 86 9.77 -9.26 12.91
CA HIS A 86 9.39 -7.94 12.40
C HIS A 86 8.39 -7.99 11.24
N ALA A 87 8.43 -9.00 10.37
CA ALA A 87 7.42 -9.15 9.32
C ALA A 87 6.04 -9.46 9.90
N GLU A 88 5.96 -10.26 10.97
CA GLU A 88 4.71 -10.57 11.68
C GLU A 88 4.13 -9.33 12.39
N GLU A 89 4.98 -8.51 13.02
CA GLU A 89 4.58 -7.21 13.57
C GLU A 89 4.01 -6.30 12.47
N ALA A 90 4.67 -6.26 11.30
CA ALA A 90 4.20 -5.47 10.16
C ALA A 90 2.85 -5.98 9.64
N LEU A 91 2.67 -7.30 9.54
CA LEU A 91 1.40 -7.92 9.15
C LEU A 91 0.27 -7.60 10.13
N ARG A 92 0.54 -7.60 11.44
CA ARG A 92 -0.48 -7.23 12.43
C ARG A 92 -0.99 -5.81 12.19
N HIS A 93 -0.08 -4.86 12.01
CA HIS A 93 -0.43 -3.47 11.74
C HIS A 93 -1.14 -3.30 10.39
N ALA A 94 -0.64 -3.93 9.34
CA ALA A 94 -1.28 -3.87 8.03
C ALA A 94 -2.69 -4.49 8.03
N ARG A 95 -2.92 -5.58 8.76
CA ARG A 95 -4.26 -6.17 8.90
C ARG A 95 -5.22 -5.23 9.61
N GLU A 96 -4.75 -4.52 10.62
CA GLU A 96 -5.57 -3.51 11.30
C GLU A 96 -5.89 -2.33 10.39
N ASP A 97 -4.90 -1.83 9.65
CA ASP A 97 -5.14 -0.79 8.65
C ASP A 97 -6.13 -1.27 7.58
N TYR A 98 -5.97 -2.49 7.06
CA TYR A 98 -6.86 -3.06 6.05
C TYR A 98 -8.31 -3.23 6.55
N ARG A 99 -8.53 -3.55 7.84
CA ARG A 99 -9.89 -3.63 8.40
C ARG A 99 -10.60 -2.28 8.32
N GLN A 100 -9.87 -1.20 8.50
CA GLN A 100 -10.38 0.17 8.54
C GLN A 100 -10.50 0.77 7.14
N THR A 101 -9.49 0.57 6.29
CA THR A 101 -9.36 1.24 4.99
C THR A 101 -9.86 0.40 3.83
N ARG A 102 -9.86 -0.94 3.97
CA ARG A 102 -10.07 -1.91 2.87
C ARG A 102 -9.18 -1.63 1.65
N ASN A 103 -8.02 -1.02 1.88
CA ASN A 103 -7.11 -0.61 0.83
C ASN A 103 -6.45 -1.83 0.16
N ARG A 104 -6.59 -1.95 -1.17
CA ARG A 104 -6.01 -3.05 -1.96
C ARG A 104 -4.48 -3.13 -1.87
N HIS A 105 -3.80 -2.01 -1.68
CA HIS A 105 -2.33 -1.97 -1.55
C HIS A 105 -1.92 -2.60 -0.22
N VAL A 106 -2.65 -2.31 0.85
CA VAL A 106 -2.43 -2.94 2.16
C VAL A 106 -2.71 -4.44 2.09
N LYS A 107 -3.75 -4.85 1.35
CA LYS A 107 -3.98 -6.28 1.07
C LYS A 107 -2.81 -6.92 0.32
N ALA A 108 -2.30 -6.29 -0.73
CA ALA A 108 -1.15 -6.80 -1.49
C ALA A 108 0.13 -6.88 -0.63
N PHE A 109 0.35 -5.89 0.25
CA PHE A 109 1.41 -5.95 1.26
C PHE A 109 1.27 -7.18 2.16
N ILE A 110 0.05 -7.46 2.66
CA ILE A 110 -0.23 -8.62 3.51
C ILE A 110 0.08 -9.91 2.76
N ASP A 111 -0.49 -10.09 1.57
CA ASP A 111 -0.36 -11.32 0.78
C ASP A 111 1.13 -11.63 0.51
N HIS A 112 1.90 -10.66 0.02
CA HIS A 112 3.33 -10.87 -0.24
C HIS A 112 4.17 -11.04 1.02
N THR A 113 3.84 -10.34 2.10
CA THR A 113 4.62 -10.46 3.35
C THR A 113 4.38 -11.81 4.02
N GLU A 114 3.17 -12.38 3.92
CA GLU A 114 2.88 -13.75 4.37
C GLU A 114 3.72 -14.79 3.62
N GLU A 115 3.79 -14.72 2.30
CA GLU A 115 4.67 -15.58 1.48
C GLU A 115 6.16 -15.39 1.85
N GLY A 116 6.57 -14.15 2.10
CA GLY A 116 7.91 -13.82 2.57
C GLY A 116 8.26 -14.48 3.90
N VAL A 117 7.33 -14.47 4.86
CA VAL A 117 7.48 -15.12 6.16
C VAL A 117 7.58 -16.63 6.03
N GLU A 118 6.75 -17.25 5.17
CA GLU A 118 6.78 -18.70 4.94
C GLU A 118 8.16 -19.15 4.44
N HIS A 119 8.66 -18.52 3.38
CA HIS A 119 9.99 -18.83 2.87
C HIS A 119 11.09 -18.55 3.89
N MET A 120 10.98 -17.49 4.70
CA MET A 120 11.99 -17.24 5.73
C MET A 120 11.97 -18.31 6.82
N ARG A 121 10.80 -18.83 7.21
CA ARG A 121 10.68 -19.94 8.16
C ARG A 121 11.34 -21.21 7.62
N GLU A 122 11.16 -21.51 6.33
CA GLU A 122 11.84 -22.62 5.67
C GLU A 122 13.36 -22.42 5.67
N ALA A 123 13.83 -21.20 5.37
CA ALA A 123 15.25 -20.85 5.42
C ALA A 123 15.84 -21.09 6.81
N VAL A 124 15.18 -20.58 7.86
CA VAL A 124 15.60 -20.79 9.26
C VAL A 124 15.60 -22.28 9.63
N ALA A 125 14.57 -23.02 9.26
CA ALA A 125 14.49 -24.46 9.55
C ALA A 125 15.62 -25.26 8.89
N LEU A 126 15.95 -24.94 7.63
CA LEU A 126 17.05 -25.57 6.90
C LEU A 126 18.42 -25.16 7.49
N ALA A 127 18.59 -23.88 7.82
CA ALA A 127 19.81 -23.36 8.40
C ALA A 127 20.11 -24.00 9.78
N ARG A 128 19.08 -24.16 10.64
CA ARG A 128 19.18 -24.91 11.90
C ARG A 128 19.58 -26.37 11.73
N ARG A 129 19.34 -26.97 10.55
CA ARG A 129 19.79 -28.32 10.18
C ARG A 129 21.16 -28.33 9.49
N GLY A 130 21.88 -27.20 9.48
CA GLY A 130 23.18 -27.05 8.81
C GLY A 130 23.10 -26.98 7.28
N LYS A 131 21.89 -26.86 6.70
CA LYS A 131 21.69 -26.85 5.24
C LYS A 131 21.75 -25.42 4.68
N GLY A 132 22.94 -24.81 4.69
CA GLY A 132 23.14 -23.41 4.29
C GLY A 132 22.75 -23.09 2.84
N ASN A 133 23.16 -23.91 1.86
CA ASN A 133 22.81 -23.68 0.45
C ASN A 133 21.28 -23.73 0.19
N PRO A 134 20.54 -24.77 0.64
CA PRO A 134 19.09 -24.77 0.58
C PRO A 134 18.46 -23.59 1.32
N ALA A 135 18.91 -23.28 2.54
CA ALA A 135 18.42 -22.13 3.30
C ALA A 135 18.58 -20.81 2.53
N MET A 136 19.69 -20.64 1.80
CA MET A 136 19.93 -19.46 0.97
C MET A 136 19.03 -19.31 -0.23
N ARG A 137 18.46 -20.40 -0.75
CA ARG A 137 17.43 -20.27 -1.79
C ARG A 137 16.16 -19.69 -1.20
N HIS A 138 15.69 -20.25 -0.10
CA HIS A 138 14.47 -19.80 0.57
C HIS A 138 14.60 -18.37 1.10
N ALA A 139 15.74 -17.96 1.68
CA ALA A 139 15.88 -16.57 2.14
C ALA A 139 15.88 -15.56 0.98
N ARG A 140 16.37 -15.93 -0.22
CA ARG A 140 16.28 -15.09 -1.42
C ARG A 140 14.85 -14.94 -1.90
N GLU A 141 14.08 -16.02 -1.87
CA GLU A 141 12.64 -15.98 -2.18
C GLU A 141 11.90 -15.12 -1.15
N ALA A 142 12.16 -15.31 0.15
CA ALA A 142 11.63 -14.47 1.21
C ALA A 142 11.92 -12.99 0.96
N MET A 143 13.17 -12.62 0.67
CA MET A 143 13.58 -11.24 0.36
C MET A 143 12.82 -10.67 -0.85
N ARG A 144 12.59 -11.47 -1.90
CA ARG A 144 11.81 -11.04 -3.07
C ARG A 144 10.39 -10.67 -2.67
N HIS A 145 9.71 -11.54 -1.93
CA HIS A 145 8.34 -11.32 -1.48
C HIS A 145 8.22 -10.15 -0.50
N LEU A 146 9.13 -10.04 0.49
CA LEU A 146 9.16 -8.90 1.41
C LEU A 146 9.37 -7.56 0.69
N ARG A 147 10.25 -7.52 -0.33
CA ARG A 147 10.45 -6.31 -1.15
C ARG A 147 9.22 -5.98 -1.98
N GLU A 148 8.57 -6.98 -2.55
CA GLU A 148 7.33 -6.78 -3.31
C GLU A 148 6.23 -6.22 -2.41
N GLY A 149 6.01 -6.85 -1.25
CA GLY A 149 5.08 -6.35 -0.23
C GLY A 149 5.38 -4.90 0.13
N PHE A 150 6.62 -4.58 0.46
CA PHE A 150 7.03 -3.22 0.85
C PHE A 150 6.74 -2.15 -0.21
N ARG A 151 6.73 -2.48 -1.50
CA ARG A 151 6.37 -1.52 -2.57
C ARG A 151 4.90 -1.09 -2.53
N HIS A 152 4.07 -1.83 -1.80
CA HIS A 152 2.66 -1.50 -1.60
C HIS A 152 2.41 -0.65 -0.33
N LEU A 153 3.45 -0.23 0.41
CA LEU A 153 3.39 0.66 1.59
C LEU A 153 4.09 2.02 1.38
#